data_AF-A0A1Z8A472-F1
#
_entry.id   AF-A0A1Z8A472-F1
#
_cell.length_a   1.000
_cell.length_b   1.000
_cell.length_c   1.000
_cell.angle_alpha   90.00
_cell.angle_beta   90.00
_cell.angle_gamma   90.00
#
_symmetry.space_group_name_H-M   'P 1'
#
loop_
_entity.id
_entity.type
_entity.pdbx_description
1 polymer ?
#
loop_
_entity_poly.entity_id
_entity_poly.type
_entity_poly.pdbx_seq_one_letter_code
_entity_poly.pdbx_strand_id
1 'polypeptide(L)' 'MRGRTVLSIPLTTDENGRYAFTTVRPVTYTVPDDGPVGEILRAAGRHPWRQSHLHYIVSAPGCKTVVTEIFIG' A
#
# COMPACT_ATOMS: atom_id res chain seq x y z
N MET A 1 12.69 16.55 13.85
CA MET A 1 12.68 16.37 12.38
C MET A 1 12.83 14.88 12.02
N ARG A 2 11.76 14.07 12.07
CA ARG A 2 11.77 12.73 11.44
C ARG A 2 11.08 12.86 10.10
N GLY A 3 11.86 13.22 9.07
CA GLY A 3 11.37 13.37 7.71
C GLY A 3 10.72 12.07 7.25
N ARG A 4 9.46 12.16 6.83
CA ARG A 4 8.72 11.06 6.21
C ARG A 4 9.51 10.59 4.99
N THR A 5 10.04 9.36 5.01
CA THR A 5 10.35 8.66 3.76
C THR A 5 9.00 8.21 3.18
N VAL A 6 8.34 9.11 2.45
CA VAL A 6 7.21 8.68 1.60
C VAL A 6 7.84 7.98 0.40
N LEU A 7 7.78 6.65 0.39
CA LEU A 7 8.21 5.86 -0.75
C LEU A 7 7.09 5.86 -1.79
N SER A 8 6.99 6.93 -2.57
CA SER A 8 6.09 7.06 -3.71
C SER A 8 6.92 7.32 -4.96
N ILE A 9 6.75 6.48 -5.97
CA ILE A 9 7.52 6.55 -7.22
C ILE A 9 6.52 6.69 -8.38
N PRO A 10 6.46 7.84 -9.07
CA PRO A 10 5.73 7.93 -10.32
C PRO A 10 6.49 7.14 -11.39
N LEU A 11 5.78 6.30 -12.14
CA LEU A 11 6.34 5.43 -13.17
C LEU A 11 5.55 5.60 -14.47
N THR A 12 6.28 5.64 -15.58
CA THR A 12 5.72 5.53 -16.93
C THR A 12 6.22 4.22 -17.53
N THR A 13 5.34 3.49 -18.19
CA THR A 13 5.72 2.25 -18.86
C THR A 13 6.52 2.51 -20.14
N ASP A 14 7.27 1.52 -20.58
CA ASP A 14 7.80 1.51 -21.95
C ASP A 14 6.68 1.31 -23.00
N GLU A 15 7.08 1.27 -24.27
CA GLU A 15 6.17 1.04 -25.42
C GLU A 15 5.43 -0.30 -25.37
N ASN A 16 5.95 -1.27 -24.61
CA ASN A 16 5.37 -2.60 -24.42
C ASN A 16 4.55 -2.69 -23.12
N GLY A 17 4.33 -1.57 -22.41
CA GLY A 17 3.59 -1.53 -21.17
C GLY A 17 4.36 -2.05 -19.95
N ARG A 18 5.69 -2.23 -20.05
CA ARG A 18 6.52 -2.74 -18.94
C ARG A 18 7.04 -1.61 -18.08
N TYR A 19 7.22 -1.90 -16.79
CA TYR A 19 7.88 -1.00 -15.84
C TYR A 19 8.72 -1.81 -14.86
N ALA A 20 9.73 -1.18 -14.27
CA ALA A 20 10.57 -1.76 -13.23
C ALA A 20 10.95 -0.68 -12.22
N PHE A 21 11.11 -1.07 -10.96
CA PHE A 21 11.58 -0.19 -9.90
C PHE A 21 12.29 -1.01 -8.83
N THR A 22 13.22 -0.37 -8.12
CA THR A 22 13.92 -0.93 -6.96
C THR A 22 13.49 -0.18 -5.73
N THR A 23 13.20 -0.92 -4.65
CA THR A 23 12.78 -0.33 -3.40
C THR A 23 13.15 -1.19 -2.19
N VAL A 24 12.86 -0.69 -0.98
CA VAL A 24 12.97 -1.43 0.27
C VAL A 24 11.75 -2.35 0.44
N ARG A 25 11.98 -3.60 0.86
CA ARG A 25 10.91 -4.56 1.16
C ARG A 25 10.00 -4.00 2.26
N PRO A 26 8.68 -3.86 2.02
CA PRO A 26 7.74 -3.44 3.06
C PRO A 26 7.61 -4.51 4.15
N VAL A 27 7.18 -4.08 5.32
CA VAL A 27 6.94 -4.94 6.49
C VAL A 27 5.48 -4.86 6.93
N THR A 28 5.00 -5.91 7.59
CA THR A 28 3.70 -5.93 8.27
C THR A 28 3.66 -4.82 9.33
N TYR A 29 2.52 -4.14 9.48
CA TYR A 29 2.36 -3.05 10.43
C TYR A 29 0.95 -3.03 11.05
N THR A 30 0.80 -2.34 12.17
CA THR A 30 -0.50 -2.11 12.78
C THR A 30 -1.11 -0.80 12.29
N VAL A 31 -2.42 -0.79 12.05
CA VAL A 31 -3.15 0.48 11.94
C VAL A 31 -3.22 1.13 13.33
N PRO A 32 -3.33 2.47 13.42
CA PRO A 32 -3.60 3.15 14.69
C PRO A 32 -4.86 2.57 15.34
N ASP A 33 -4.75 2.16 16.60
CA ASP A 33 -5.81 1.48 17.36
C ASP A 33 -6.07 2.13 18.74
N ASP A 34 -5.51 3.31 18.97
CA ASP A 34 -5.71 4.16 20.15
C ASP A 34 -6.96 5.06 20.04
N GLY A 35 -7.68 4.98 18.91
CA GLY A 35 -8.91 5.73 18.65
C GLY A 35 -10.17 4.87 18.47
N PRO A 36 -11.29 5.47 18.00
CA PRO A 36 -12.58 4.79 17.85
C PRO A 36 -12.53 3.52 16.99
N VAL A 37 -11.67 3.49 15.96
CA VAL A 37 -11.47 2.29 15.13
C VAL A 37 -10.88 1.15 15.95
N GLY A 38 -9.94 1.44 16.85
CA GLY A 38 -9.38 0.45 17.74
C GLY A 38 -10.40 -0.09 18.74
N GLU A 39 -11.31 0.75 19.23
CA GLU A 39 -12.44 0.30 20.08
C GLU A 39 -13.34 -0.68 19.33
N ILE A 40 -13.67 -0.38 18.07
CA ILE A 40 -14.46 -1.29 17.21
C ILE A 40 -13.72 -2.60 16.97
N LEU A 41 -12.42 -2.56 16.68
CA LEU A 41 -11.61 -3.77 16.48
C LEU A 41 -11.60 -4.63 17.74
N ARG A 42 -11.39 -4.04 18.93
CA ARG A 42 -11.43 -4.75 20.21
C ARG A 42 -12.81 -5.33 20.51
N ALA A 43 -13.87 -4.56 20.30
CA ALA A 43 -15.25 -5.03 20.50
C ALA A 43 -15.61 -6.19 19.56
N ALA A 44 -15.04 -6.23 18.36
CA ALA A 44 -15.21 -7.30 17.39
C ALA A 44 -14.22 -8.48 17.56
N GLY A 45 -13.31 -8.44 18.55
CA GLY A 45 -12.28 -9.47 18.74
C GLY A 45 -11.24 -9.53 17.60
N ARG A 46 -11.01 -8.43 16.89
CA ARG A 46 -10.09 -8.34 15.74
C ARG A 46 -8.79 -7.64 16.11
N HIS A 47 -7.71 -8.00 15.42
CA HIS A 47 -6.40 -7.37 15.57
C HIS A 47 -6.19 -6.21 14.57
N PRO A 48 -5.30 -5.24 14.86
CA PRO A 48 -5.03 -4.10 13.98
C PRO A 48 -3.95 -4.35 12.90
N TRP A 49 -3.44 -5.58 12.77
CA TRP A 49 -2.39 -5.89 11.80
C TRP A 49 -2.86 -5.86 10.35
N ARG A 50 -2.02 -5.25 9.48
CA ARG A 50 -2.04 -5.35 8.03
C ARG A 50 -0.78 -6.07 7.56
N GLN A 51 -0.95 -7.08 6.73
CA GLN A 51 0.16 -7.79 6.09
C GLN A 51 1.01 -6.83 5.25
N SER A 52 2.29 -7.11 5.08
CA SER A 52 3.16 -6.34 4.17
C SER A 52 2.57 -6.24 2.75
N HIS A 53 2.51 -5.02 2.19
CA HIS A 53 1.97 -4.75 0.86
C HIS A 53 2.59 -3.53 0.17
N LEU A 54 2.46 -3.50 -1.15
CA LEU A 54 2.70 -2.35 -2.02
C LEU A 54 1.39 -1.83 -2.59
N HIS A 55 1.21 -0.51 -2.62
CA HIS A 55 0.05 0.13 -3.24
C HIS A 55 0.29 0.44 -4.71
N TYR A 56 -0.72 0.20 -5.55
CA TYR A 56 -0.70 0.52 -6.97
C TYR A 56 -1.93 1.31 -7.38
N ILE A 57 -1.69 2.35 -8.19
CA ILE A 57 -2.70 3.07 -8.96
C ILE A 57 -2.21 3.04 -10.40
N VAL A 58 -2.89 2.28 -11.27
CA VAL A 58 -2.47 2.06 -12.66
C VAL A 58 -3.57 2.53 -13.61
N SER A 59 -3.19 3.34 -14.59
CA SER A 59 -4.09 3.88 -15.60
C SER A 59 -3.50 3.73 -17.01
N ALA A 60 -4.37 3.50 -18.00
CA ALA A 60 -4.02 3.49 -19.42
C ALA A 60 -5.18 4.05 -20.25
N PRO A 61 -4.93 4.65 -21.44
CA PRO A 61 -5.98 5.13 -22.31
C PRO A 61 -7.00 4.05 -22.66
N GLY A 62 -8.29 4.38 -22.59
CA GLY A 62 -9.38 3.44 -22.88
C GLY A 62 -9.63 2.37 -21.79
N CYS A 63 -8.82 2.33 -20.74
CA CYS A 63 -8.96 1.39 -19.64
C CYS A 63 -9.48 2.09 -18.36
N LYS A 64 -10.20 1.35 -17.53
CA LYS A 64 -10.54 1.82 -16.18
C LYS A 64 -9.28 1.76 -15.29
N THR A 65 -9.06 2.81 -14.50
CA THR A 65 -7.99 2.81 -13.49
C THR A 65 -8.17 1.69 -12.48
N VAL A 66 -7.09 0.98 -12.19
CA VAL A 66 -7.04 -0.05 -11.16
C VAL A 66 -6.32 0.51 -9.94
N VAL A 67 -6.98 0.43 -8.78
CA VAL A 67 -6.38 0.66 -7.46
C VAL A 67 -6.29 -0.70 -6.79
N THR A 68 -5.08 -1.16 -6.47
CA THR A 68 -4.87 -2.50 -5.91
C THR A 68 -3.65 -2.55 -4.99
N GLU A 69 -3.52 -3.66 -4.28
CA GLU A 69 -2.40 -3.97 -3.40
C GLU A 69 -1.75 -5.28 -3.84
N ILE A 70 -0.42 -5.36 -3.76
CA ILE A 70 0.34 -6.60 -3.92
C ILE A 70 0.91 -6.99 -2.55
N PHE A 71 0.56 -8.18 -2.06
CA PHE A 71 1.02 -8.69 -0.77
C PHE A 71 2.35 -9.41 -0.90
N ILE A 72 3.20 -9.26 0.12
CA ILE A 72 4.52 -9.88 0.17
C ILE A 72 4.56 -10.83 1.37
N GLY A 73 4.82 -12.10 1.11
CA GLY A 73 5.12 -13.15 2.09
C GLY A 73 6.61 -13.27 2.36
#